data_AF-A0AA45L5C4-F1
#
_entry.id   AF-A0AA45L5C4-F1
#
_cell.length_a   1.000
_cell.length_b   1.000
_cell.length_c   1.000
_cell.angle_alpha   90.00
_cell.angle_beta   90.00
_cell.angle_gamma   90.00
#
_symmetry.space_group_name_H-M   'P 1'
#
loop_
_entity.id
_entity.type
_entity.pdbx_description
1 polymer ?
#
loop_
_entity_poly.entity_id
_entity_poly.type
_entity_poly.pdbx_seq_one_letter_code
_entity_poly.pdbx_strand_id
1 'polypeptide(L)' 'MGHKRDLIDVLSGDEFDQPSPFGLIYPVRTSDGGYPPDQRGRTWEYLLACGRDLRPTINS' A
#
# COMPACT_ATOMS: atom_id res chain seq x y z
N MET A 1 14.48 -8.53 -11.62
CA MET A 1 13.80 -7.22 -11.59
C MET A 1 12.36 -7.50 -11.19
N GLY A 2 12.02 -7.32 -9.92
CA GLY A 2 10.70 -7.68 -9.39
C GLY A 2 9.65 -6.64 -9.76
N HIS A 3 8.45 -7.08 -10.11
CA HIS A 3 7.29 -6.21 -10.33
C HIS A 3 6.83 -5.63 -8.98
N LYS A 4 7.52 -4.58 -8.52
CA LYS A 4 7.15 -3.80 -7.35
C LYS A 4 6.16 -2.72 -7.75
N ARG A 5 5.04 -2.59 -7.04
CA ARG A 5 4.12 -1.44 -7.17
C ARG A 5 4.13 -0.66 -5.87
N ASP A 6 4.66 0.55 -5.94
CA ASP A 6 4.50 1.54 -4.89
C ASP A 6 3.08 2.13 -4.98
N LEU A 7 2.35 2.10 -3.86
CA LEU A 7 0.94 2.48 -3.75
C LEU A 7 0.78 3.53 -2.65
N ILE A 8 -0.21 4.40 -2.81
CA ILE A 8 -0.63 5.36 -1.79
C ILE A 8 -2.14 5.25 -1.58
N ASP A 9 -2.59 5.23 -0.33
CA ASP A 9 -3.99 5.48 -0.01
C ASP A 9 -4.26 6.98 -0.12
N VAL A 10 -5.06 7.39 -1.11
CA VAL A 10 -5.33 8.80 -1.36
C VAL A 10 -6.18 9.46 -0.26
N LEU A 11 -6.80 8.66 0.60
CA LEU A 11 -7.62 9.17 1.71
C LEU A 11 -6.78 9.53 2.93
N SER A 12 -5.80 8.69 3.29
CA SER A 12 -4.96 8.90 4.48
C SER A 12 -3.56 9.43 4.17
N GLY A 13 -3.06 9.20 2.95
CA GLY A 13 -1.66 9.41 2.58
C GLY A 13 -0.72 8.28 2.99
N ASP A 14 -1.24 7.15 3.49
CA ASP A 14 -0.40 6.00 3.86
C ASP A 14 0.18 5.33 2.61
N GLU A 15 1.45 4.95 2.67
CA GLU A 15 2.16 4.27 1.59
C GLU A 15 2.14 2.75 1.79
N PHE A 16 2.03 2.03 0.69
CA PHE A 16 2.02 0.58 0.63
C PHE A 16 2.91 0.08 -0.50
N ASP A 17 3.36 -1.16 -0.38
CA ASP A 17 4.12 -1.86 -1.40
C ASP A 17 3.43 -3.17 -1.78
N GLN A 18 3.39 -3.47 -3.08
CA GLN A 18 2.98 -4.75 -3.62
C GLN A 18 4.15 -5.35 -4.43
N PRO A 19 4.92 -6.31 -3.87
CA PRO A 19 6.14 -6.83 -4.49
C PRO A 19 5.89 -7.82 -5.64
N SER A 20 4.65 -8.29 -5.81
CA SER A 20 4.23 -9.21 -6.87
C SER A 20 2.84 -8.81 -7.39
N PRO A 21 2.59 -8.89 -8.72
CA PRO A 21 1.25 -8.70 -9.26
C PRO A 21 0.27 -9.66 -8.59
N PHE A 22 -0.90 -9.13 -8.20
CA PHE A 22 -1.95 -9.88 -7.49
C PHE A 22 -1.50 -10.49 -6.14
N GLY A 23 -0.33 -10.09 -5.63
CA GLY A 23 0.17 -10.51 -4.33
C GLY A 23 -0.37 -9.65 -3.18
N LEU A 24 0.06 -9.99 -1.96
CA LEU A 24 -0.23 -9.19 -0.77
C LEU A 24 0.37 -7.79 -0.89
N ILE A 25 -0.32 -6.85 -0.26
CA ILE A 25 0.03 -5.44 -0.17
C ILE A 25 0.45 -5.17 1.27
N TYR A 26 1.63 -4.60 1.45
CA TYR A 26 2.25 -4.38 2.74
C TYR A 26 2.27 -2.89 3.02
N PRO A 27 1.77 -2.44 4.19
CA PRO A 27 1.92 -1.04 4.56
C PRO A 27 3.39 -0.77 4.89
N VAL A 28 3.94 0.32 4.35
CA VAL A 28 5.37 0.65 4.49
C VAL A 28 5.59 1.92 5.29
N ARG A 29 4.71 2.92 5.15
CA ARG A 29 4.85 4.22 5.80
C ARG A 29 3.47 4.84 6.04
N THR A 30 3.30 5.49 7.19
CA THR A 30 2.12 6.31 7.49
C THR A 30 2.30 7.72 6.97
N SER A 31 1.22 8.47 6.76
CA SER A 31 1.30 9.82 6.20
C SER A 31 2.09 10.84 7.02
N ASP A 32 2.33 10.57 8.30
CA ASP A 32 3.23 11.33 9.18
C ASP A 32 4.72 11.00 9.00
N GLY A 33 5.05 10.10 8.06
CA GLY A 33 6.41 9.64 7.79
C GLY A 33 6.88 8.49 8.69
N GLY A 34 6.03 8.03 9.61
CA GLY A 34 6.30 6.93 10.54
C GLY A 34 6.19 5.55 9.89
N TYR A 35 6.53 4.52 10.69
CA TYR A 35 6.27 3.14 10.31
C TYR A 35 4.88 2.71 10.79
N PRO A 36 4.11 1.97 9.98
CA PRO A 36 2.81 1.47 10.38
C PRO A 36 2.92 0.56 11.61
N PRO A 37 1.96 0.60 12.54
CA PRO A 37 1.96 -0.25 13.73
C PRO A 37 1.83 -1.75 13.41
N ASP A 38 1.28 -2.09 12.24
CA ASP A 38 1.22 -3.46 11.71
C ASP A 38 1.67 -3.48 10.25
N GLN A 39 2.75 -4.19 9.97
CA GLN A 39 3.33 -4.36 8.63
C GLN A 39 2.89 -5.66 7.94
N ARG A 40 1.94 -6.40 8.51
CA ARG A 40 1.42 -7.62 7.90
C ARG A 40 0.76 -7.30 6.54
N GLY A 41 1.05 -8.13 5.55
CA GLY A 41 0.41 -8.03 4.24
C GLY A 41 -1.11 -8.20 4.32
N ARG A 42 -1.83 -7.51 3.45
CA ARG A 42 -3.28 -7.65 3.23
C ARG A 42 -3.58 -7.87 1.76
N THR A 43 -4.69 -8.53 1.47
CA THR A 43 -5.15 -8.63 0.08
C THR A 43 -5.75 -7.29 -0.37
N TRP A 44 -5.82 -7.09 -1.68
CA TRP A 44 -6.44 -5.89 -2.25
C TRP A 44 -7.90 -5.76 -1.82
N GLU A 45 -8.65 -6.86 -1.84
CA GLU A 45 -10.07 -6.91 -1.47
C GLU A 45 -10.29 -6.52 -0.01
N TYR A 46 -9.41 -6.96 0.89
CA TYR A 46 -9.46 -6.56 2.29
C TYR A 46 -9.30 -5.05 2.44
N LEU A 47 -8.33 -4.45 1.74
CA LEU A 47 -8.06 -3.02 1.84
C LEU A 47 -9.23 -2.19 1.29
N LEU A 48 -9.82 -2.61 0.16
CA LEU A 48 -11.04 -1.99 -0.36
C LEU A 48 -12.21 -2.12 0.63
N ALA A 49 -12.40 -3.28 1.25
CA ALA A 49 -13.44 -3.49 2.25
C ALA A 49 -13.24 -2.64 3.51
N CYS A 50 -11.99 -2.34 3.87
CA CYS A 50 -11.65 -1.36 4.90
C CYS A 50 -11.79 0.11 4.46
N GLY A 51 -12.23 0.36 3.22
CA GLY A 51 -12.46 1.70 2.70
C GLY A 51 -11.20 2.43 2.24
N ARG A 52 -10.10 1.72 1.98
CA ARG A 52 -8.86 2.31 1.41
C ARG A 52 -9.02 2.55 -0.09
N ASP A 53 -8.51 3.66 -0.61
CA ASP A 53 -8.43 3.94 -2.05
C ASP A 53 -6.96 3.99 -2.49
N LEU A 54 -6.43 2.82 -2.85
CA LEU A 54 -5.03 2.67 -3.22
C LEU A 54 -4.79 3.03 -4.69
N ARG A 55 -3.80 3.87 -4.94
CA ARG A 55 -3.36 4.25 -6.29
C ARG A 55 -1.86 4.10 -6.45
N PRO A 56 -1.36 3.77 -7.65
CA PRO A 56 0.07 3.81 -7.92
C PRO A 56 0.61 5.21 -7.63
N THR A 57 1.71 5.28 -6.88
CA THR A 57 2.47 6.54 -6.81
C THR A 57 3.11 6.76 -8.17
N ILE A 58 2.70 7.81 -8.88
CA ILE A 58 3.30 8.17 -10.16
C ILE A 58 4.67 8.78 -9.86
N ASN A 59 5.67 7.95 -9.60
CA ASN A 59 7.06 8.38 -9.67
C ASN A 59 7.40 8.49 -11.15
N SER A 60 7.24 9.70 -11.71
CA SER A 60 7.86 10.09 -12.99
C SER A 60 9.36 10.29 -12.81
#